data_AF-A0AAW8Z109-F1
#
_entry.id   AF-A0AAW8Z109-F1
#
_cell.length_a   1.000
_cell.length_b   1.000
_cell.length_c   1.000
_cell.angle_alpha   90.00
_cell.angle_beta   90.00
_cell.angle_gamma   90.00
#
_symmetry.space_group_name_H-M   'P 1'
#
loop_
_entity.id
_entity.type
_entity.pdbx_description
1 polymer ?
#
loop_
_entity_poly.entity_id
_entity_poly.type
_entity_poly.pdbx_seq_one_letter_code
_entity_poly.pdbx_strand_id
1 'polypeptide(L)'
;MKVDQKLRFKVINFLKMITSYSFLKKIYYLNKEFTVAFENALRKSSEEFELLTRHERELLMYLYVLDIEEKTLLNFLGSKFKKEVYSDFISENIHSTIFGRYGDERGLENDPLYKKLGMVGRDSGWIFENLHENEIKKICIANEFTAFIKITLSDFDNEYYIPHYPFLYKKWNFESFNKFLYWSFIRSIKGELIFDNNQINSDIEIFSGEEIQISGIYEPWFEKPVYQKLTNDSDYNIYVGCPNYFLEGTEATQYKLEGTDDWYDVKWRLIWEDNRYIDGTIPEEEKNYIFDRLCCINM
;
A
#
# COMPACT_ATOMS: atom_id res chain seq x y z
N MET A 1 17.79 -0.03 -21.54
CA MET A 1 17.75 -1.06 -20.45
C MET A 1 16.65 -2.06 -20.77
N LYS A 2 16.97 -3.36 -20.91
CA LYS A 2 15.96 -4.38 -21.21
C LYS A 2 15.25 -4.76 -19.91
N VAL A 3 13.97 -4.43 -19.79
CA VAL A 3 13.16 -4.80 -18.63
C VAL A 3 13.01 -6.32 -18.59
N ASP A 4 13.40 -6.93 -17.47
CA ASP A 4 13.17 -8.35 -17.20
C ASP A 4 11.66 -8.61 -17.14
N GLN A 5 11.16 -9.45 -18.06
CA GLN A 5 9.74 -9.81 -18.13
C GLN A 5 9.27 -10.49 -16.84
N LYS A 6 10.14 -11.24 -16.15
CA LYS A 6 9.81 -11.85 -14.87
C LYS A 6 9.58 -10.77 -13.81
N LEU A 7 10.42 -9.74 -13.78
CA LEU A 7 10.26 -8.60 -12.88
C LEU A 7 8.99 -7.81 -13.21
N ARG A 8 8.72 -7.53 -14.49
CA ARG A 8 7.50 -6.87 -14.95
C ARG A 8 6.23 -7.60 -14.47
N PHE A 9 6.14 -8.91 -14.67
CA PHE A 9 4.98 -9.69 -14.20
C PHE A 9 4.86 -9.71 -12.69
N LYS A 10 5.99 -9.70 -11.98
CA LYS A 10 5.99 -9.59 -10.53
C LYS A 10 5.39 -8.27 -10.04
N VAL A 11 5.72 -7.15 -10.69
CA VAL A 11 5.11 -5.83 -10.39
C VAL A 11 3.62 -5.89 -10.63
N ILE A 12 3.17 -6.37 -11.78
CA ILE A 12 1.74 -6.42 -12.12
C ILE A 12 0.96 -7.21 -11.07
N ASN A 13 1.45 -8.39 -10.71
CA ASN A 13 0.81 -9.23 -9.70
C ASN A 13 0.80 -8.57 -8.30
N PHE A 14 1.86 -7.84 -7.96
CA PHE A 14 1.92 -7.08 -6.72
C PHE A 14 0.91 -5.93 -6.70
N LEU A 15 0.76 -5.19 -7.80
CA LEU A 15 -0.24 -4.13 -7.92
C LEU A 15 -1.64 -4.69 -7.76
N LYS A 16 -1.98 -5.79 -8.46
CA LYS A 16 -3.26 -6.48 -8.29
C LYS A 16 -3.50 -6.88 -6.84
N MET A 17 -2.48 -7.38 -6.15
CA MET A 17 -2.57 -7.77 -4.74
C MET A 17 -2.81 -6.57 -3.83
N ILE A 18 -2.04 -5.48 -3.92
CA ILE A 18 -2.22 -4.30 -3.05
C ILE A 18 -3.59 -3.65 -3.25
N THR A 19 -4.03 -3.57 -4.52
CA THR A 19 -5.32 -2.97 -4.85
C THR A 19 -6.47 -3.98 -4.77
N SER A 20 -6.31 -5.04 -3.96
CA SER A 20 -7.35 -6.05 -3.78
C SER A 20 -8.17 -5.83 -2.52
N TYR A 21 -9.43 -6.27 -2.58
CA TYR A 21 -10.29 -6.39 -1.42
C TYR A 21 -9.64 -7.22 -0.31
N SER A 22 -9.02 -8.36 -0.64
CA SER A 22 -8.37 -9.21 0.36
C SER A 22 -7.20 -8.53 1.08
N PHE A 23 -6.50 -7.60 0.42
CA PHE A 23 -5.44 -6.82 1.05
C PHE A 23 -6.00 -5.79 2.04
N LEU A 24 -7.02 -5.02 1.65
CA LEU A 24 -7.73 -4.12 2.57
C LEU A 24 -8.31 -4.87 3.77
N LYS A 25 -8.91 -6.04 3.51
CA LYS A 25 -9.47 -6.90 4.55
C LYS A 25 -8.40 -7.39 5.53
N LYS A 26 -7.17 -7.64 5.07
CA LYS A 26 -6.05 -7.99 5.95
C LYS A 26 -5.66 -6.84 6.87
N ILE A 27 -5.64 -5.60 6.38
CA ILE A 27 -5.40 -4.39 7.20
C ILE A 27 -6.46 -4.31 8.30
N TYR A 28 -7.74 -4.39 7.92
CA TYR A 28 -8.86 -4.40 8.88
C TYR A 28 -8.70 -5.49 9.94
N TYR A 29 -8.33 -6.71 9.56
CA TYR A 29 -8.15 -7.78 10.55
C TYR A 29 -6.98 -7.53 11.51
N LEU A 30 -5.87 -6.98 11.03
CA LEU A 30 -4.74 -6.63 11.91
C LEU A 30 -5.15 -5.56 12.92
N ASN A 31 -5.87 -4.53 12.47
CA ASN A 31 -6.41 -3.48 13.32
C ASN A 31 -7.43 -4.05 14.32
N LYS A 32 -8.34 -4.91 13.86
CA LYS A 32 -9.37 -5.54 14.68
C LYS A 32 -8.77 -6.43 15.77
N GLU A 33 -7.78 -7.24 15.45
CA GLU A 33 -7.09 -8.09 16.43
C GLU A 33 -6.44 -7.25 17.53
N PHE A 34 -5.75 -6.16 17.15
CA PHE A 34 -5.19 -5.23 18.13
C PHE A 34 -6.27 -4.60 19.00
N THR A 35 -7.37 -4.08 18.42
CA THR A 35 -8.43 -3.42 19.19
C THR A 35 -9.09 -4.38 20.18
N VAL A 36 -9.33 -5.64 19.78
CA VAL A 36 -9.85 -6.68 20.68
C VAL A 36 -8.86 -7.00 21.80
N ALA A 37 -7.57 -7.08 21.51
CA ALA A 37 -6.55 -7.31 22.52
C ALA A 37 -6.43 -6.13 23.49
N PHE A 38 -6.50 -4.90 22.98
CA PHE A 38 -6.49 -3.66 23.76
C PHE A 38 -7.68 -3.61 24.72
N GLU A 39 -8.90 -3.83 24.23
CA GLU A 39 -10.11 -3.88 25.06
C GLU A 39 -10.00 -4.94 26.16
N ASN A 40 -9.51 -6.14 25.81
CA ASN A 40 -9.32 -7.22 26.77
C ASN A 40 -8.26 -6.89 27.83
N ALA A 41 -7.19 -6.18 27.45
CA ALA A 41 -6.17 -5.72 28.38
C ALA A 41 -6.74 -4.66 29.32
N LEU A 42 -7.51 -3.71 28.78
CA LEU A 42 -8.15 -2.62 29.52
C LEU A 42 -9.15 -3.16 30.57
N ARG A 43 -10.01 -4.12 30.19
CA ARG A 43 -10.97 -4.76 31.11
C ARG A 43 -10.32 -5.50 32.27
N LYS A 44 -9.05 -5.93 32.10
CA LYS A 44 -8.26 -6.65 33.12
C LYS A 44 -7.28 -5.73 33.85
N SER A 45 -7.28 -4.44 33.52
CA SER A 45 -6.37 -3.46 34.09
C SER A 45 -6.82 -3.08 35.51
N SER A 46 -5.84 -2.86 36.39
CA SER A 46 -6.05 -2.29 37.72
C SER A 46 -5.40 -0.91 37.84
N GLU A 47 -5.34 -0.18 36.71
CA GLU A 47 -4.71 1.13 36.60
C GLU A 47 -5.49 2.24 37.32
N GLU A 48 -4.83 3.39 37.48
CA GLU A 48 -5.43 4.59 38.06
C GLU A 48 -6.60 5.10 37.20
N PHE A 49 -7.61 5.71 37.85
CA PHE A 49 -8.84 6.15 37.19
C PHE A 49 -8.63 7.09 36.00
N GLU A 50 -7.66 8.00 36.09
CA GLU A 50 -7.34 8.93 34.99
C GLU A 50 -6.74 8.20 33.78
N LEU A 51 -5.90 7.20 34.02
CA LEU A 51 -5.28 6.37 32.98
C LEU A 51 -6.34 5.51 32.29
N LEU A 52 -7.24 4.91 33.08
CA LEU A 52 -8.39 4.14 32.57
C LEU A 52 -9.28 5.01 31.67
N THR A 53 -9.63 6.22 32.12
CA THR A 53 -10.46 7.15 31.34
C THR A 53 -9.80 7.51 30.00
N ARG A 54 -8.48 7.68 29.97
CA ARG A 54 -7.74 7.93 28.72
C ARG A 54 -7.81 6.71 27.79
N HIS A 55 -7.53 5.51 28.29
CA HIS A 55 -7.56 4.29 27.48
C HIS A 55 -8.96 3.96 26.96
N GLU A 56 -10.02 4.29 27.69
CA GLU A 56 -11.40 4.19 27.19
C GLU A 56 -11.64 5.11 25.98
N ARG A 57 -11.10 6.32 25.99
CA ARG A 57 -11.18 7.24 24.83
C ARG A 57 -10.38 6.72 23.65
N GLU A 58 -9.19 6.18 23.88
CA GLU A 58 -8.36 5.56 22.84
C GLU A 58 -9.09 4.37 22.21
N LEU A 59 -9.74 3.51 23.02
CA LEU A 59 -10.57 2.42 22.53
C LEU A 59 -11.71 2.93 21.62
N LEU A 60 -12.39 4.02 21.99
CA LEU A 60 -13.42 4.62 21.13
C LEU A 60 -12.86 5.11 19.79
N MET A 61 -11.65 5.66 19.78
CA MET A 61 -10.97 6.06 18.54
C MET A 61 -10.66 4.84 17.66
N TYR A 62 -10.20 3.73 18.25
CA TYR A 62 -9.95 2.49 17.50
C TYR A 62 -11.23 1.90 16.91
N LEU A 63 -12.30 1.86 17.69
CA LEU A 63 -13.60 1.37 17.24
C LEU A 63 -14.17 2.23 16.11
N TYR A 64 -13.94 3.55 16.15
CA TYR A 64 -14.31 4.46 15.07
C TYR A 64 -13.58 4.14 13.76
N VAL A 65 -12.27 3.89 13.81
CA VAL A 65 -11.50 3.47 12.62
C VAL A 65 -12.03 2.14 12.06
N LEU A 66 -12.28 1.15 12.93
CA LEU A 66 -12.81 -0.14 12.49
C LEU A 66 -14.21 -0.04 11.85
N ASP A 67 -15.07 0.85 12.34
CA ASP A 67 -16.39 1.09 11.76
C ASP A 67 -16.29 1.68 10.34
N ILE A 68 -15.35 2.60 10.11
CA ILE A 68 -15.04 3.13 8.77
C ILE A 68 -14.54 2.00 7.87
N GLU A 69 -13.50 1.28 8.29
CA GLU A 69 -12.90 0.20 7.49
C GLU A 69 -13.93 -0.88 7.12
N GLU A 70 -14.78 -1.29 8.07
CA GLU A 70 -15.82 -2.30 7.84
C GLU A 70 -16.89 -1.83 6.85
N LYS A 71 -17.40 -0.61 7.01
CA LYS A 71 -18.35 -0.02 6.06
C LYS A 71 -17.76 0.10 4.66
N THR A 72 -16.51 0.55 4.57
CA THR A 72 -15.83 0.73 3.29
C THR A 72 -15.57 -0.61 2.59
N LEU A 73 -15.21 -1.67 3.34
CA LEU A 73 -15.11 -3.03 2.80
C LEU A 73 -16.46 -3.53 2.28
N LEU A 74 -17.55 -3.31 3.00
CA LEU A 74 -18.90 -3.67 2.54
C LEU A 74 -19.26 -2.95 1.24
N ASN A 75 -18.93 -1.66 1.15
CA ASN A 75 -19.18 -0.84 -0.04
C ASN A 75 -18.24 -1.17 -1.21
N PHE A 76 -17.07 -1.77 -0.95
CA PHE A 76 -16.11 -2.15 -1.99
C PHE A 76 -16.74 -3.13 -3.00
N LEU A 77 -17.56 -4.05 -2.50
CA LEU A 77 -18.25 -5.05 -3.32
C LEU A 77 -19.44 -4.41 -4.05
N GLY A 78 -19.40 -4.41 -5.37
CA GLY A 78 -20.42 -3.82 -6.24
C GLY A 78 -20.22 -2.34 -6.53
N SER A 79 -19.21 -1.68 -5.94
CA SER A 79 -18.89 -0.28 -6.26
C SER A 79 -18.09 -0.15 -7.54
N LYS A 80 -18.47 0.83 -8.37
CA LYS A 80 -17.66 1.33 -9.49
C LYS A 80 -16.74 2.48 -9.09
N PHE A 81 -17.01 3.09 -7.94
CA PHE A 81 -16.35 4.29 -7.40
C PHE A 81 -15.16 3.88 -6.53
N LYS A 82 -14.13 3.31 -7.16
CA LYS A 82 -12.96 2.77 -6.44
C LYS A 82 -12.17 3.87 -5.72
N LYS A 83 -12.10 5.06 -6.30
CA LYS A 83 -11.36 6.20 -5.74
C LYS A 83 -11.90 6.60 -4.36
N GLU A 84 -13.21 6.75 -4.26
CA GLU A 84 -13.94 7.08 -3.05
C GLU A 84 -13.76 5.98 -2.00
N VAL A 85 -13.91 4.72 -2.40
CA VAL A 85 -13.73 3.59 -1.50
C VAL A 85 -12.31 3.54 -0.93
N TYR A 86 -11.28 3.76 -1.75
CA TYR A 86 -9.91 3.84 -1.23
C TYR A 86 -9.68 5.05 -0.34
N SER A 87 -10.19 6.23 -0.74
CA SER A 87 -10.07 7.47 0.03
C SER A 87 -10.69 7.33 1.42
N ASP A 88 -11.89 6.77 1.50
CA ASP A 88 -12.59 6.50 2.75
C ASP A 88 -11.81 5.50 3.62
N PHE A 89 -11.30 4.41 3.02
CA PHE A 89 -10.58 3.37 3.77
C PHE A 89 -9.31 3.90 4.44
N ILE A 90 -8.56 4.77 3.76
CA ILE A 90 -7.26 5.25 4.25
C ILE A 90 -7.34 6.62 4.95
N SER A 91 -8.54 7.18 5.08
CA SER A 91 -8.80 8.49 5.69
C SER A 91 -8.33 8.56 7.13
N GLU A 92 -8.50 7.48 7.87
CA GLU A 92 -8.14 7.34 9.28
C GLU A 92 -7.26 6.09 9.47
N ASN A 93 -6.48 6.07 10.54
CA ASN A 93 -5.75 4.86 10.93
C ASN A 93 -5.49 4.82 12.43
N ILE A 94 -5.43 3.62 13.00
CA ILE A 94 -5.09 3.41 14.41
C ILE A 94 -3.66 3.84 14.71
N HIS A 95 -2.73 3.66 13.77
CA HIS A 95 -1.31 3.91 13.99
C HIS A 95 -1.00 5.35 14.44
N SER A 96 -1.60 6.36 13.82
CA SER A 96 -1.42 7.79 14.15
C SER A 96 -1.95 8.17 15.54
N THR A 97 -2.81 7.32 16.11
CA THR A 97 -3.39 7.49 17.45
C THR A 97 -2.57 6.77 18.53
N ILE A 98 -1.51 6.06 18.13
CA ILE A 98 -0.54 5.39 19.02
C ILE A 98 0.85 6.02 18.88
N PHE A 99 1.20 6.42 17.67
CA PHE A 99 2.53 6.89 17.30
C PHE A 99 2.52 8.33 16.77
N GLY A 100 3.71 8.85 16.51
CA GLY A 100 3.91 10.26 16.16
C GLY A 100 3.54 11.19 17.31
N ARG A 101 3.06 12.38 16.97
CA ARG A 101 2.81 13.45 17.95
C ARG A 101 1.89 13.02 19.10
N TYR A 102 0.84 12.24 18.81
CA TYR A 102 -0.09 11.78 19.85
C TYR A 102 0.62 10.92 20.89
N GLY A 103 1.39 9.93 20.43
CA GLY A 103 2.16 9.02 21.28
C GLY A 103 3.24 9.75 22.08
N ASP A 104 4.02 10.60 21.43
CA ASP A 104 5.11 11.36 22.03
C ASP A 104 4.63 12.30 23.14
N GLU A 105 3.56 13.05 22.91
CA GLU A 105 3.01 13.98 23.91
C GLU A 105 2.41 13.27 25.13
N ARG A 106 2.03 12.00 24.99
CA ARG A 106 1.42 11.17 26.05
C ARG A 106 2.38 10.17 26.68
N GLY A 107 3.61 10.09 26.17
CA GLY A 107 4.61 9.15 26.65
C GLY A 107 4.16 7.69 26.52
N LEU A 108 3.45 7.34 25.44
CA LEU A 108 2.88 5.99 25.27
C LEU A 108 3.96 4.91 25.26
N GLU A 109 5.19 5.24 24.86
CA GLU A 109 6.33 4.32 24.93
C GLU A 109 6.63 3.82 26.35
N ASN A 110 6.16 4.56 27.36
CA ASN A 110 6.33 4.22 28.77
C ASN A 110 5.08 3.61 29.41
N ASP A 111 3.96 3.60 28.69
CA ASP A 111 2.67 3.21 29.22
C ASP A 111 2.59 1.70 29.52
N PRO A 112 2.10 1.30 30.71
CA PRO A 112 2.05 -0.12 31.09
C PRO A 112 1.18 -0.98 30.18
N LEU A 113 0.03 -0.48 29.73
CA LEU A 113 -0.90 -1.20 28.88
C LEU A 113 -0.32 -1.38 27.48
N TYR A 114 0.25 -0.32 26.89
CA TYR A 114 0.91 -0.44 25.58
C TYR A 114 2.17 -1.32 25.64
N LYS A 115 2.98 -1.25 26.70
CA LYS A 115 4.11 -2.18 26.91
C LYS A 115 3.65 -3.62 26.98
N LYS A 116 2.55 -3.90 27.69
CA LYS A 116 1.94 -5.24 27.77
C LYS A 116 1.45 -5.75 26.40
N LEU A 117 1.00 -4.85 25.53
CA LEU A 117 0.60 -5.16 24.16
C LEU A 117 1.80 -5.30 23.19
N GLY A 118 3.03 -5.07 23.65
CA GLY A 118 4.26 -5.25 22.89
C GLY A 118 4.96 -3.95 22.46
N MET A 119 4.68 -2.82 23.12
CA MET A 119 5.40 -1.58 22.82
C MET A 119 6.80 -1.59 23.44
N VAL A 120 7.83 -1.37 22.62
CA VAL A 120 9.25 -1.41 23.04
C VAL A 120 9.90 -0.02 23.07
N GLY A 121 9.37 0.95 22.33
CA GLY A 121 9.89 2.31 22.30
C GLY A 121 9.01 3.25 21.50
N ARG A 122 9.61 4.32 20.98
CA ARG A 122 8.97 5.18 19.98
C ARG A 122 8.99 4.50 18.62
N ASP A 123 8.06 4.89 17.77
CA ASP A 123 8.05 4.42 16.39
C ASP A 123 9.31 4.88 15.66
N SER A 124 10.00 3.93 15.02
CA SER A 124 11.09 4.20 14.10
C SER A 124 10.59 4.58 12.70
N GLY A 125 9.29 4.46 12.44
CA GLY A 125 8.65 4.76 11.16
C GLY A 125 8.90 3.69 10.09
N TRP A 126 9.57 2.58 10.44
CA TRP A 126 9.96 1.52 9.52
C TRP A 126 9.84 0.14 10.16
N ILE A 127 9.07 -0.77 9.54
CA ILE A 127 8.86 -2.13 10.09
C ILE A 127 10.14 -2.91 10.42
N PHE A 128 11.25 -2.64 9.71
CA PHE A 128 12.51 -3.37 9.82
C PHE A 128 13.39 -2.92 10.99
N GLU A 129 13.19 -1.69 11.43
CA GLU A 129 13.80 -1.16 12.65
C GLU A 129 12.78 -1.17 13.81
N ASN A 130 11.57 -1.64 13.54
CA ASN A 130 10.48 -1.65 14.49
C ASN A 130 10.64 -2.88 15.39
N LEU A 131 11.19 -2.61 16.59
CA LEU A 131 11.41 -3.58 17.66
C LEU A 131 10.11 -3.94 18.42
N HIS A 132 8.96 -3.41 18.01
CA HIS A 132 7.70 -3.71 18.68
C HIS A 132 7.28 -5.15 18.42
N GLU A 133 6.52 -5.69 19.36
CA GLU A 133 6.12 -7.10 19.40
C GLU A 133 4.60 -7.24 19.45
N ASN A 134 4.12 -8.48 19.35
CA ASN A 134 2.72 -8.87 19.60
C ASN A 134 1.70 -7.99 18.85
N GLU A 135 0.80 -7.35 19.59
CA GLU A 135 -0.35 -6.61 19.04
C GLU A 135 0.08 -5.25 18.47
N ILE A 136 1.09 -4.61 19.07
CA ILE A 136 1.65 -3.38 18.53
C ILE A 136 2.32 -3.64 17.18
N LYS A 137 3.02 -4.77 17.02
CA LYS A 137 3.61 -5.14 15.73
C LYS A 137 2.56 -5.27 14.63
N LYS A 138 1.34 -5.74 14.94
CA LYS A 138 0.22 -5.82 13.98
C LYS A 138 -0.20 -4.45 13.47
N ILE A 139 -0.29 -3.45 14.36
CA ILE A 139 -0.59 -2.06 13.95
C ILE A 139 0.50 -1.48 13.04
N CYS A 140 1.77 -1.78 13.34
CA CYS A 140 2.87 -1.35 12.49
C CYS A 140 2.77 -1.97 11.09
N ILE A 141 2.43 -3.26 11.00
CA ILE A 141 2.19 -3.94 9.71
C ILE A 141 1.00 -3.34 8.96
N ALA A 142 -0.10 -3.09 9.67
CA ALA A 142 -1.30 -2.49 9.08
C ALA A 142 -1.00 -1.11 8.48
N ASN A 143 -0.24 -0.27 9.20
CA ASN A 143 0.17 1.04 8.72
C ASN A 143 1.04 0.98 7.45
N GLU A 144 1.97 0.02 7.40
CA GLU A 144 2.83 -0.17 6.23
C GLU A 144 2.03 -0.66 5.01
N PHE A 145 1.06 -1.55 5.23
CA PHE A 145 0.13 -1.96 4.18
C PHE A 145 -0.69 -0.77 3.65
N THR A 146 -1.15 0.10 4.54
CA THR A 146 -1.80 1.37 4.16
C THR A 146 -0.85 2.29 3.38
N ALA A 147 0.42 2.37 3.76
CA ALA A 147 1.42 3.14 3.02
C ALA A 147 1.63 2.60 1.59
N PHE A 148 1.64 1.28 1.40
CA PHE A 148 1.71 0.69 0.06
C PHE A 148 0.51 1.05 -0.83
N ILE A 149 -0.69 1.12 -0.25
CA ILE A 149 -1.88 1.59 -0.97
C ILE A 149 -1.68 3.04 -1.37
N LYS A 150 -1.28 3.92 -0.42
CA LYS A 150 -1.05 5.34 -0.68
C LYS A 150 -0.03 5.58 -1.81
N ILE A 151 1.10 4.85 -1.79
CA ILE A 151 2.13 4.92 -2.85
C ILE A 151 1.58 4.39 -4.18
N THR A 152 0.79 3.33 -4.16
CA THR A 152 0.25 2.71 -5.37
C THR A 152 -0.80 3.59 -6.05
N LEU A 153 -1.67 4.23 -5.26
CA LEU A 153 -2.73 5.09 -5.77
C LEU A 153 -2.22 6.49 -6.13
N SER A 154 -1.24 7.01 -5.38
CA SER A 154 -0.54 8.28 -5.65
C SER A 154 -1.40 9.54 -5.62
N ASP A 155 -2.57 9.44 -5.01
CA ASP A 155 -3.51 10.55 -4.83
C ASP A 155 -3.21 11.40 -3.59
N PHE A 156 -2.12 11.11 -2.89
CA PHE A 156 -1.81 11.70 -1.59
C PHE A 156 -0.43 12.34 -1.62
N ASP A 157 -0.34 13.56 -1.11
CA ASP A 157 0.90 14.33 -0.98
C ASP A 157 1.77 13.69 0.12
N ASN A 158 2.43 12.59 -0.23
CA ASN A 158 3.11 11.69 0.71
C ASN A 158 4.54 12.14 1.04
N GLU A 159 4.97 13.34 0.61
CA GLU A 159 6.35 13.82 0.76
C GLU A 159 6.86 13.78 2.21
N TYR A 160 5.95 13.84 3.19
CA TYR A 160 6.25 13.89 4.63
C TYR A 160 6.52 12.55 5.33
N TYR A 161 6.28 11.39 4.70
CA TYR A 161 6.23 10.11 5.45
C TYR A 161 7.53 9.29 5.45
N ILE A 162 8.41 9.50 4.48
CA ILE A 162 9.68 8.78 4.25
C ILE A 162 10.78 9.76 3.78
N PRO A 163 11.21 10.73 4.62
CA PRO A 163 12.06 11.86 4.19
C PRO A 163 13.39 11.43 3.52
N HIS A 164 13.84 10.20 3.74
CA HIS A 164 15.05 9.66 3.14
C HIS A 164 14.88 9.11 1.71
N TYR A 165 13.64 8.96 1.20
CA TYR A 165 13.38 8.38 -0.13
C TYR A 165 12.28 9.15 -0.91
N PRO A 166 12.52 10.43 -1.27
CA PRO A 166 11.54 11.29 -1.93
C PRO A 166 11.06 10.80 -3.30
N PHE A 167 11.83 9.94 -3.95
CA PHE A 167 11.48 9.35 -5.24
C PHE A 167 10.34 8.32 -5.17
N LEU A 168 9.92 7.92 -3.97
CA LEU A 168 8.85 6.93 -3.77
C LEU A 168 7.44 7.47 -3.91
N TYR A 169 7.27 8.79 -3.96
CA TYR A 169 5.98 9.37 -3.60
C TYR A 169 5.01 9.60 -4.74
N LYS A 170 5.47 9.58 -6.01
CA LYS A 170 4.54 9.75 -7.13
C LYS A 170 4.10 8.44 -7.73
N LYS A 171 4.97 7.49 -8.08
CA LYS A 171 4.60 6.18 -8.64
C LYS A 171 5.76 5.21 -8.50
N TRP A 172 5.49 3.91 -8.64
CA TRP A 172 6.52 2.88 -8.66
C TRP A 172 7.43 3.03 -9.89
N ASN A 173 8.74 2.87 -9.68
CA ASN A 173 9.73 2.54 -10.70
C ASN A 173 10.43 1.22 -10.32
N PHE A 174 11.21 0.59 -11.20
CA PHE A 174 11.81 -0.71 -10.89
C PHE A 174 12.83 -0.62 -9.75
N GLU A 175 13.51 0.51 -9.56
CA GLU A 175 14.47 0.70 -8.45
C GLU A 175 13.77 0.74 -7.09
N SER A 176 12.72 1.56 -6.96
CA SER A 176 11.89 1.64 -5.76
C SER A 176 11.22 0.29 -5.49
N PHE A 177 10.58 -0.31 -6.49
CA PHE A 177 9.95 -1.61 -6.37
C PHE A 177 10.94 -2.70 -5.89
N ASN A 178 12.15 -2.74 -6.48
CA ASN A 178 13.20 -3.69 -6.07
C ASN A 178 13.72 -3.42 -4.65
N LYS A 179 13.77 -2.15 -4.23
CA LYS A 179 14.13 -1.79 -2.86
C LYS A 179 13.12 -2.33 -1.85
N PHE A 180 11.84 -2.35 -2.19
CA PHE A 180 10.80 -2.94 -1.35
C PHE A 180 10.69 -4.46 -1.48
N LEU A 181 11.20 -5.07 -2.56
CA LEU A 181 11.24 -6.53 -2.72
C LEU A 181 12.10 -7.27 -1.68
N TYR A 182 12.91 -6.56 -0.90
CA TYR A 182 13.54 -7.12 0.30
C TYR A 182 12.51 -7.46 1.40
N TRP A 183 11.25 -7.01 1.28
CA TRP A 183 10.12 -7.52 2.08
C TRP A 183 9.80 -8.97 1.70
N SER A 184 10.04 -9.88 2.63
CA SER A 184 9.68 -11.30 2.56
C SER A 184 8.17 -11.55 2.44
N PHE A 185 7.33 -10.56 2.71
CA PHE A 185 5.85 -10.63 2.61
C PHE A 185 5.34 -10.90 1.19
N ILE A 186 6.00 -10.36 0.16
CA ILE A 186 5.52 -10.40 -1.25
C ILE A 186 6.02 -11.66 -1.99
N ARG A 187 6.82 -12.52 -1.32
CA ARG A 187 7.51 -13.63 -1.96
C ARG A 187 6.64 -14.81 -2.38
N SER A 188 5.33 -14.81 -2.12
CA SER A 188 4.53 -15.97 -2.52
C SER A 188 3.08 -15.62 -2.75
N ILE A 189 2.78 -15.13 -3.96
CA ILE A 189 1.56 -15.64 -4.58
C ILE A 189 1.84 -17.11 -4.89
N LYS A 190 0.94 -18.03 -4.49
CA LYS A 190 1.12 -19.45 -4.80
C LYS A 190 1.08 -19.67 -6.31
N GLY A 191 2.17 -20.19 -6.85
CA GLY A 191 2.38 -20.28 -8.30
C GLY A 191 2.87 -18.95 -8.87
N GLU A 192 3.83 -18.99 -9.79
CA GLU A 192 4.10 -17.83 -10.63
C GLU A 192 2.81 -17.54 -11.40
N LEU A 193 2.03 -16.55 -10.95
CA LEU A 193 0.87 -16.09 -11.72
C LEU A 193 1.39 -15.66 -13.08
N ILE A 194 1.08 -16.47 -14.09
CA ILE A 194 1.38 -16.17 -15.48
C ILE A 194 0.43 -15.03 -15.85
N PHE A 195 0.97 -13.82 -15.97
CA PHE A 195 0.22 -12.73 -16.55
C PHE A 195 -0.02 -13.06 -18.02
N ASP A 196 -1.29 -13.16 -18.42
CA ASP A 196 -1.64 -13.38 -19.81
C ASP A 196 -1.45 -12.07 -20.58
N ASN A 197 -0.42 -12.02 -21.43
CA ASN A 197 -0.15 -10.86 -22.29
C ASN A 197 -1.32 -10.56 -23.24
N ASN A 198 -2.27 -11.46 -23.45
CA ASN A 198 -3.49 -11.20 -24.23
C ASN A 198 -4.47 -10.23 -23.53
N GLN A 199 -4.25 -9.89 -22.25
CA GLN A 199 -5.06 -8.90 -21.52
C GLN A 199 -4.58 -7.46 -21.73
N ILE A 200 -3.49 -7.24 -22.46
CA ILE A 200 -2.99 -5.89 -22.78
C ILE A 200 -3.98 -5.23 -23.75
N ASN A 201 -4.72 -4.24 -23.26
CA ASN A 201 -5.59 -3.42 -24.09
C ASN A 201 -4.76 -2.30 -24.74
N SER A 202 -4.16 -2.60 -25.90
CA SER A 202 -3.19 -1.71 -26.58
C SER A 202 -3.77 -0.37 -27.06
N ASP A 203 -5.08 -0.19 -27.05
CA ASP A 203 -5.71 0.91 -27.77
C ASP A 203 -5.97 2.14 -26.88
N ILE A 204 -5.83 2.00 -25.57
CA ILE A 204 -6.02 3.10 -24.60
C ILE A 204 -4.66 3.61 -24.14
N GLU A 205 -4.33 4.82 -24.56
CA GLU A 205 -3.15 5.56 -24.16
C GLU A 205 -3.55 6.91 -23.57
N ILE A 206 -2.92 7.28 -22.45
CA ILE A 206 -3.16 8.54 -21.74
C ILE A 206 -1.81 9.25 -21.57
N PHE A 207 -1.73 10.54 -21.90
CA PHE A 207 -0.51 11.33 -21.73
C PHE A 207 -0.37 11.80 -20.28
N SER A 208 0.86 11.99 -19.79
CA SER A 208 1.08 12.64 -18.49
C SER A 208 0.34 13.98 -18.40
N GLY A 209 -0.36 14.23 -17.29
CA GLY A 209 -1.21 15.40 -17.09
C GLY A 209 -2.67 15.22 -17.55
N GLU A 210 -3.00 14.14 -18.27
CA GLU A 210 -4.38 13.84 -18.67
C GLU A 210 -5.10 13.00 -17.62
N GLU A 211 -6.42 13.13 -17.56
CA GLU A 211 -7.26 12.39 -16.63
C GLU A 211 -7.43 10.92 -17.04
N ILE A 212 -7.20 10.02 -16.10
CA ILE A 212 -7.40 8.58 -16.23
C ILE A 212 -8.89 8.28 -16.33
N GLN A 213 -9.29 7.66 -17.44
CA GLN A 213 -10.68 7.32 -17.73
C GLN A 213 -11.09 5.93 -17.21
N ILE A 214 -10.14 5.03 -16.96
CA ILE A 214 -10.41 3.64 -16.58
C ILE A 214 -9.46 3.26 -15.43
N SER A 215 -10.01 2.75 -14.33
CA SER A 215 -9.17 2.22 -13.25
C SER A 215 -8.46 0.95 -13.71
N GLY A 216 -7.15 0.84 -13.46
CA GLY A 216 -6.39 -0.30 -13.96
C GLY A 216 -4.89 -0.16 -13.80
N ILE A 217 -4.16 -1.13 -14.34
CA ILE A 217 -2.71 -1.09 -14.42
C ILE A 217 -2.33 -0.55 -15.79
N TYR A 218 -1.52 0.50 -15.77
CA TYR A 218 -0.95 1.14 -16.93
C TYR A 218 0.56 0.94 -16.96
N GLU A 219 1.12 0.92 -18.17
CA GLU A 219 2.56 0.80 -18.38
C GLU A 219 3.09 2.03 -19.11
N PRO A 220 4.16 2.66 -18.60
CA PRO A 220 4.70 3.86 -19.22
C PRO A 220 5.51 3.50 -20.46
N TRP A 221 5.42 4.33 -21.49
CA TRP A 221 6.25 4.23 -22.66
C TRP A 221 6.60 5.59 -23.27
N PHE A 222 7.72 5.59 -24.00
CA PHE A 222 8.27 6.75 -24.68
C PHE A 222 8.29 6.49 -26.17
N GLU A 223 8.01 7.50 -26.98
CA GLU A 223 8.26 7.42 -28.42
C GLU A 223 9.73 7.09 -28.69
N LYS A 224 10.00 6.25 -29.69
CA LYS A 224 11.36 5.76 -29.99
C LYS A 224 12.44 6.84 -30.04
N PRO A 225 12.25 8.00 -30.68
CA PRO A 225 13.26 9.07 -30.69
C PRO A 225 13.54 9.63 -29.29
N VAL A 226 12.51 9.73 -28.44
CA VAL A 226 12.62 10.19 -27.05
C VAL A 226 13.37 9.14 -26.22
N TYR A 227 12.99 7.86 -26.34
CA TYR A 227 13.68 6.77 -25.65
C TYR A 227 15.18 6.75 -25.96
N GLN A 228 15.54 6.78 -27.24
CA GLN A 228 16.94 6.72 -27.69
C GLN A 228 17.74 7.91 -27.17
N LYS A 229 17.13 9.10 -27.12
CA LYS A 229 17.75 10.32 -26.57
C LYS A 229 17.95 10.24 -25.05
N LEU A 230 16.98 9.70 -24.31
CA LEU A 230 17.04 9.65 -22.84
C LEU A 230 17.94 8.53 -22.32
N THR A 231 17.97 7.38 -23.01
CA THR A 231 18.66 6.17 -22.51
C THR A 231 20.01 5.91 -23.15
N ASN A 232 20.36 6.61 -24.24
CA ASN A 232 21.48 6.27 -25.13
C ASN A 232 21.44 4.81 -25.62
N ASP A 233 20.27 4.16 -25.60
CA ASP A 233 20.07 2.77 -26.02
C ASP A 233 19.50 2.76 -27.46
N SER A 234 20.28 2.22 -28.40
CA SER A 234 19.84 2.12 -29.81
C SER A 234 18.72 1.11 -30.01
N ASP A 235 18.61 0.11 -29.13
CA ASP A 235 17.62 -0.95 -29.19
C ASP A 235 16.35 -0.49 -28.47
N TYR A 236 15.39 0.02 -29.24
CA TYR A 236 14.11 0.49 -28.70
C TYR A 236 13.37 -0.62 -27.96
N ASN A 237 13.15 -0.41 -26.66
CA ASN A 237 12.34 -1.27 -25.83
C ASN A 237 11.05 -0.52 -25.47
N ILE A 238 9.89 -1.05 -25.87
CA ILE A 238 8.58 -0.46 -25.56
C ILE A 238 8.14 -0.70 -24.10
N TYR A 239 8.82 -1.58 -23.38
CA TYR A 239 8.66 -1.82 -21.95
C TYR A 239 9.70 -0.98 -21.23
N VAL A 240 9.36 0.28 -20.99
CA VAL A 240 10.35 1.32 -20.67
C VAL A 240 10.39 1.67 -19.20
N GLY A 241 9.38 1.24 -18.45
CA GLY A 241 9.29 1.52 -17.04
C GLY A 241 8.32 0.60 -16.32
N CYS A 242 8.29 0.76 -15.00
CA CYS A 242 7.50 -0.05 -14.08
C CYS A 242 6.00 0.20 -14.30
N PRO A 243 5.18 -0.86 -14.48
CA PRO A 243 3.73 -0.72 -14.48
C PRO A 243 3.24 -0.09 -13.19
N ASN A 244 2.13 0.64 -13.26
CA ASN A 244 1.53 1.34 -12.13
C ASN A 244 0.01 1.23 -12.16
N TYR A 245 -0.61 1.25 -10.99
CA TYR A 245 -2.07 1.29 -10.88
C TYR A 245 -2.56 2.74 -10.87
N PHE A 246 -3.62 3.01 -11.62
CA PHE A 246 -4.32 4.29 -11.64
C PHE A 246 -5.80 4.10 -11.36
N LEU A 247 -6.39 5.10 -10.72
CA LEU A 247 -7.83 5.19 -10.47
C LEU A 247 -8.47 6.12 -11.50
N GLU A 248 -9.69 5.82 -11.90
CA GLU A 248 -10.52 6.71 -12.71
C GLU A 248 -10.66 8.08 -12.01
N GLY A 249 -10.56 9.16 -12.78
CA GLY A 249 -10.62 10.54 -12.27
C GLY A 249 -9.34 11.01 -11.56
N THR A 250 -8.22 10.28 -11.69
CA THR A 250 -6.88 10.74 -11.27
C THR A 250 -6.09 11.28 -12.46
N GLU A 251 -5.08 12.11 -12.22
CA GLU A 251 -4.17 12.58 -13.27
C GLU A 251 -3.07 11.56 -13.53
N ALA A 252 -2.80 11.27 -14.81
CA ALA A 252 -1.68 10.42 -15.23
C ALA A 252 -0.36 11.12 -14.89
N THR A 253 0.47 10.49 -14.05
CA THR A 253 1.69 11.15 -13.56
C THR A 253 2.79 11.19 -14.61
N GLN A 254 3.80 12.03 -14.39
CA GLN A 254 5.12 11.84 -15.01
C GLN A 254 5.76 10.53 -14.52
N TYR A 255 6.78 10.04 -15.25
CA TYR A 255 7.55 8.84 -14.88
C TYR A 255 8.99 9.19 -14.56
N LYS A 256 9.51 8.68 -13.42
CA LYS A 256 10.92 8.78 -13.05
C LYS A 256 11.68 7.57 -13.60
N LEU A 257 12.47 7.83 -14.64
CA LEU A 257 13.28 6.80 -15.30
C LEU A 257 14.37 6.27 -14.37
N GLU A 258 14.60 4.96 -14.38
CA GLU A 258 15.64 4.31 -13.60
C GLU A 258 17.02 4.90 -13.91
N GLY A 259 17.83 5.11 -12.86
CA GLY A 259 19.16 5.71 -12.96
C GLY A 259 19.16 7.23 -13.16
N THR A 260 18.00 7.88 -13.16
CA THR A 260 17.87 9.34 -13.28
C THR A 260 17.17 9.94 -12.08
N ASP A 261 17.41 11.22 -11.81
CA ASP A 261 16.64 12.00 -10.81
C ASP A 261 15.48 12.81 -11.41
N ASP A 262 15.37 12.80 -12.74
CA ASP A 262 14.40 13.60 -13.49
C ASP A 262 13.06 12.87 -13.68
N TRP A 263 12.00 13.67 -13.78
CA TRP A 263 10.66 13.22 -14.14
C TRP A 263 10.40 13.58 -15.60
N TYR A 264 9.87 12.62 -16.36
CA TYR A 264 9.59 12.79 -17.78
C TYR A 264 8.11 12.59 -18.07
N ASP A 265 7.59 13.39 -19.01
CA ASP A 265 6.29 13.13 -19.60
C ASP A 265 6.35 11.85 -20.43
N VAL A 266 5.36 10.97 -20.21
CA VAL A 266 5.24 9.69 -20.88
C VAL A 266 3.82 9.49 -21.39
N LYS A 267 3.64 8.49 -22.24
CA LYS A 267 2.33 7.89 -22.49
C LYS A 267 2.17 6.67 -21.60
N TRP A 268 1.01 6.54 -21.00
CA TRP A 268 0.59 5.39 -20.20
C TRP A 268 -0.36 4.55 -21.03
N ARG A 269 0.03 3.31 -21.36
CA ARG A 269 -0.87 2.35 -22.03
C ARG A 269 -1.61 1.51 -21.00
N LEU A 270 -2.91 1.33 -21.14
CA LEU A 270 -3.66 0.41 -20.27
C LEU A 270 -3.25 -1.04 -20.58
N ILE A 271 -2.78 -1.77 -19.58
CA ILE A 271 -2.40 -3.19 -19.76
C ILE A 271 -3.31 -4.16 -19.02
N TRP A 272 -4.14 -3.65 -18.10
CA TRP A 272 -5.15 -4.44 -17.39
C TRP A 272 -6.21 -3.53 -16.78
N GLU A 273 -7.47 -3.74 -17.16
CA GLU A 273 -8.63 -3.03 -16.61
C GLU A 273 -9.09 -3.69 -15.31
N ASP A 274 -9.29 -2.89 -14.25
CA ASP A 274 -9.71 -3.40 -12.96
C ASP A 274 -11.25 -3.44 -12.83
N ASN A 275 -11.85 -4.46 -13.44
CA ASN A 275 -13.29 -4.74 -13.32
C ASN A 275 -13.66 -5.63 -12.12
N ARG A 276 -12.71 -5.93 -11.23
CA ARG A 276 -13.01 -6.76 -10.06
C ARG A 276 -14.10 -6.13 -9.20
N TYR A 277 -14.90 -6.99 -8.58
CA TYR A 277 -15.96 -6.70 -7.61
C TYR A 277 -17.21 -5.98 -8.14
N ILE A 278 -17.26 -5.58 -9.42
CA ILE A 278 -18.46 -4.94 -10.00
C ILE A 278 -19.69 -5.86 -9.88
N ASP A 279 -19.48 -7.18 -9.96
CA ASP A 279 -20.52 -8.21 -9.81
C ASP A 279 -20.78 -8.61 -8.34
N GLY A 280 -20.13 -7.93 -7.38
CA GLY A 280 -20.21 -8.22 -5.96
C GLY A 280 -19.38 -9.41 -5.49
N THR A 281 -18.57 -10.02 -6.36
CA THR A 281 -17.77 -11.21 -6.02
C THR A 281 -16.28 -10.90 -5.84
N ILE A 282 -15.63 -11.67 -4.97
CA ILE A 282 -14.18 -11.62 -4.78
C ILE A 282 -13.56 -12.66 -5.74
N PRO A 283 -12.63 -12.26 -6.64
CA PRO A 283 -11.98 -13.17 -7.56
C PRO A 283 -11.26 -14.34 -6.86
N GLU A 284 -11.35 -15.53 -7.44
CA GLU A 284 -10.72 -16.74 -6.89
C GLU A 284 -9.20 -16.60 -6.74
N GLU A 285 -8.56 -15.79 -7.61
CA GLU A 285 -7.12 -15.54 -7.58
C GLU A 285 -6.64 -14.98 -6.22
N GLU A 286 -7.49 -14.24 -5.50
CA GLU A 286 -7.11 -13.61 -4.24
C GLU A 286 -6.90 -14.60 -3.10
N LYS A 287 -7.47 -15.82 -3.20
CA LYS A 287 -7.22 -16.88 -2.22
C LYS A 287 -5.76 -17.34 -2.22
N ASN A 288 -5.01 -17.03 -3.28
CA ASN A 288 -3.59 -17.35 -3.40
C ASN A 288 -2.67 -16.25 -2.86
N TYR A 289 -3.21 -15.11 -2.42
CA TYR A 289 -2.42 -14.05 -1.81
C TYR A 289 -2.01 -14.47 -0.40
N ILE A 290 -0.71 -14.37 -0.12
CA ILE A 290 -0.14 -14.73 1.17
C ILE A 290 0.34 -13.45 1.85
N PHE A 291 -0.19 -13.19 3.04
CA PHE A 291 0.16 -12.03 3.86
C PHE A 291 1.00 -12.38 5.10
N ASP A 292 1.29 -13.68 5.32
CA ASP A 292 1.69 -14.22 6.63
C ASP A 292 3.18 -14.53 6.81
N ARG A 293 4.11 -13.81 6.16
CA ARG A 293 5.54 -13.96 6.51
C ARG A 293 5.94 -13.11 7.71
N LEU A 294 5.25 -13.34 8.83
CA LEU A 294 5.59 -12.79 10.15
C LEU A 294 6.74 -13.55 10.86
N CYS A 295 7.24 -14.66 10.28
CA CYS A 295 8.22 -15.54 10.95
C CYS A 295 9.63 -15.54 10.34
N CYS A 296 10.03 -14.53 9.55
CA CYS A 296 11.41 -14.47 9.04
C CYS A 296 12.06 -13.12 9.32
N ILE A 297 12.13 -12.75 10.60
CA ILE A 297 13.17 -11.86 11.14
C ILE A 297 13.80 -12.61 12.33
N ASN A 298 14.40 -13.74 12.02
CA ASN A 298 15.46 -14.36 12.82
C ASN A 298 16.55 -14.72 11.80
N MET A 299 17.33 -13.72 11.42
CA MET A 299 18.65 -13.86 10.83
C MET A 299 19.45 -12.60 11.15
#